data_AF-A0A5Q4GGZ6-F1
#
_entry.id   AF-A0A5Q4GGZ6-F1
#
_cell.length_a   1.000
_cell.length_b   1.000
_cell.length_c   1.000
_cell.angle_alpha   90.00
_cell.angle_beta   90.00
_cell.angle_gamma   90.00
#
_symmetry.space_group_name_H-M   'P 1'
#
loop_
_entity.id
_entity.type
_entity.pdbx_description
1 polymer ?
#
loop_
_entity_poly.entity_id
_entity_poly.type
_entity_poly.pdbx_seq_one_letter_code
_entity_poly.pdbx_strand_id
1 'polypeptide(L)'
;MGVELGAEWDDRKAILQVSGSLGRQPAMPLFVLAEIEGLPPAKLAFAWLNQNGVPLILGQTNFFMEFDACFYRSRLEFDIRPRSPTP
;
A
#
# COMPACT_ATOMS: atom_id res chain seq x y z
N MET A 1 -5.77 -8.34 7.58
CA MET A 1 -5.88 -6.97 7.04
C MET A 1 -6.94 -6.80 5.94
N GLY A 2 -6.84 -7.38 4.73
CA GLY A 2 -7.88 -7.15 3.70
C GLY A 2 -9.32 -7.50 4.14
N VAL A 3 -9.49 -8.64 4.83
CA VAL A 3 -10.77 -9.02 5.46
C VAL A 3 -11.17 -8.07 6.60
N GLU A 4 -10.22 -7.60 7.40
CA GLU A 4 -10.49 -6.63 8.49
C GLU A 4 -10.98 -5.27 7.94
N LEU A 5 -10.60 -4.96 6.69
CA LEU A 5 -11.06 -3.78 5.95
C LEU A 5 -12.40 -4.03 5.22
N GLY A 6 -13.03 -5.18 5.44
CA GLY A 6 -14.33 -5.55 4.84
C GLY A 6 -14.25 -6.10 3.42
N ALA A 7 -13.05 -6.43 2.92
CA ALA A 7 -12.89 -7.01 1.59
C ALA A 7 -13.01 -8.55 1.62
N GLU A 8 -13.56 -9.12 0.54
CA GLU A 8 -13.65 -10.56 0.34
C GLU A 8 -12.64 -11.02 -0.71
N TRP A 9 -11.94 -12.12 -0.42
CA TRP A 9 -10.99 -12.70 -1.36
C TRP A 9 -11.70 -13.45 -2.49
N ASP A 10 -11.24 -13.27 -3.72
CA ASP A 10 -11.70 -14.03 -4.89
C ASP A 10 -10.49 -14.39 -5.77
N ASP A 11 -10.16 -15.68 -5.85
CA ASP A 11 -9.00 -16.16 -6.63
C ASP A 11 -9.09 -15.76 -8.11
N ARG A 12 -10.29 -15.55 -8.65
CA ARG A 12 -10.49 -15.13 -10.05
C ARG A 12 -10.07 -13.69 -10.30
N LYS A 13 -9.94 -12.88 -9.24
CA LYS A 13 -9.51 -11.48 -9.28
C LYS A 13 -8.03 -11.32 -8.91
N ALA A 14 -7.33 -12.39 -8.56
CA ALA A 14 -5.90 -12.39 -8.24
C ALA A 14 -5.01 -12.27 -9.49
N ILE A 15 -5.22 -11.20 -10.25
CA ILE A 15 -4.62 -10.95 -11.57
C ILE A 15 -3.24 -10.29 -11.50
N LEU A 16 -2.82 -9.79 -10.33
CA LEU A 16 -1.52 -9.16 -10.16
C LEU A 16 -0.46 -10.21 -9.82
N GLN A 17 0.78 -9.92 -10.19
CA GLN A 17 1.95 -10.67 -9.76
C GLN A 17 2.82 -9.73 -8.93
N VAL A 18 2.99 -10.04 -7.64
CA VAL A 18 3.96 -9.30 -6.82
C VAL A 18 5.39 -9.61 -7.29
N SER A 19 6.33 -8.73 -6.94
CA SER A 19 7.75 -8.87 -7.27
C SER A 19 8.60 -8.47 -6.06
N GLY A 20 9.93 -8.56 -6.18
CA GLY A 20 10.86 -8.24 -5.09
C GLY A 20 10.92 -9.34 -4.03
N SER A 21 10.94 -8.96 -2.75
CA SER A 21 11.14 -9.86 -1.61
C SER A 21 10.03 -10.88 -1.39
N LEU A 22 8.84 -10.66 -1.98
CA LEU A 22 7.69 -11.55 -1.87
C LEU A 22 7.63 -12.60 -2.99
N GLY A 23 8.59 -12.61 -3.93
CA GLY A 23 8.59 -13.53 -5.07
C GLY A 23 7.49 -13.24 -6.07
N ARG A 24 7.07 -14.25 -6.85
CA ARG A 24 6.01 -14.16 -7.88
C ARG A 24 4.72 -14.83 -7.39
N GLN A 25 4.06 -14.20 -6.42
CA GLN A 25 2.79 -14.69 -5.90
C GLN A 25 1.60 -13.98 -6.56
N PRO A 26 0.48 -14.67 -6.78
CA PRO A 26 -0.74 -14.04 -7.26
C PRO A 26 -1.31 -13.12 -6.18
N ALA A 27 -1.74 -11.93 -6.59
CA ALA A 27 -2.35 -10.94 -5.71
C ALA A 27 -3.61 -10.33 -6.32
N MET A 28 -4.58 -10.01 -5.47
CA MET A 28 -5.79 -9.30 -5.86
C MET A 28 -5.59 -7.79 -5.63
N PRO A 29 -5.96 -6.92 -6.59
CA PRO A 29 -6.00 -5.48 -6.32
C PRO A 29 -6.99 -5.16 -5.20
N LEU A 30 -6.53 -4.46 -4.17
CA LEU A 30 -7.36 -3.94 -3.09
C LEU A 30 -7.24 -2.42 -3.04
N PHE A 31 -8.34 -1.70 -3.23
CA PHE A 31 -8.39 -0.24 -3.16
C PHE A 31 -9.03 0.18 -1.85
N VAL A 32 -8.40 1.11 -1.14
CA VAL A 32 -8.88 1.63 0.12
C VAL A 32 -8.79 3.15 0.13
N LEU A 33 -9.72 3.80 0.83
CA LEU A 33 -9.58 5.20 1.18
C LEU A 33 -8.83 5.26 2.52
N ALA A 34 -7.63 5.82 2.49
CA ALA A 34 -6.81 5.98 3.68
C ALA A 34 -7.04 7.36 4.29
N GLU A 35 -7.28 7.38 5.59
CA GLU A 35 -7.36 8.59 6.39
C GLU A 35 -6.10 8.66 7.26
N ILE A 36 -5.34 9.74 7.10
CA ILE A 36 -4.13 10.01 7.87
C ILE A 36 -4.32 11.38 8.49
N GLU A 37 -4.10 11.47 9.80
CA GLU A 37 -4.31 12.73 10.53
C GLU A 37 -3.50 13.87 9.90
N GLY A 38 -4.17 15.02 9.69
CA GLY A 38 -3.55 16.20 9.09
C GLY A 38 -3.41 16.16 7.57
N LEU A 39 -3.83 15.08 6.89
CA LEU A 39 -3.78 14.95 5.43
C LEU A 39 -5.17 14.73 4.83
N PRO A 40 -5.42 15.19 3.59
CA PRO A 40 -6.63 14.81 2.85
C PRO A 40 -6.71 13.28 2.67
N PRO A 41 -7.92 12.70 2.65
CA PRO A 41 -8.09 11.29 2.34
C PRO A 41 -7.47 10.93 0.99
N ALA A 42 -6.75 9.81 0.94
CA ALA A 42 -6.04 9.36 -0.26
C ALA A 42 -6.48 7.97 -0.69
N LYS A 43 -6.64 7.75 -2.00
CA LYS A 43 -7.00 6.44 -2.55
C LYS A 43 -5.76 5.58 -2.74
N LEU A 44 -5.53 4.67 -1.81
CA LEU A 44 -4.42 3.73 -1.88
C LEU A 44 -4.84 2.43 -2.57
N ALA A 45 -3.88 1.80 -3.24
CA ALA A 45 -4.03 0.54 -3.94
C ALA A 45 -2.94 -0.41 -3.47
N PHE A 46 -3.36 -1.61 -3.07
CA PHE A 46 -2.50 -2.66 -2.56
C PHE A 46 -2.63 -3.91 -3.41
N ALA A 47 -1.51 -4.62 -3.57
CA ALA A 47 -1.53 -6.01 -3.99
C ALA A 47 -1.82 -6.87 -2.76
N TRP A 48 -3.08 -7.28 -2.59
CA TRP A 48 -3.49 -8.11 -1.47
C TRP A 48 -3.14 -9.57 -1.78
N LEU A 49 -2.42 -10.22 -0.87
CA LEU A 49 -2.07 -11.63 -0.95
C LEU A 49 -3.00 -12.47 -0.07
N ASN A 50 -3.35 -13.67 -0.53
CA ASN A 50 -4.00 -14.69 0.30
C ASN A 50 -2.98 -15.43 1.17
N GLN A 51 -2.18 -14.67 1.91
CA GLN A 51 -1.17 -15.17 2.81
C GLN A 51 -1.15 -14.32 4.08
N ASN A 52 -1.12 -14.99 5.24
CA ASN A 52 -1.01 -14.34 6.53
C ASN A 52 0.45 -14.02 6.88
N GLY A 53 0.65 -13.02 7.74
CA GLY A 53 1.99 -12.66 8.24
C GLY A 53 2.84 -11.85 7.27
N VAL A 54 2.29 -11.44 6.12
CA VAL A 54 2.94 -10.48 5.23
C VAL A 54 2.76 -9.07 5.82
N PRO A 55 3.85 -8.31 6.06
CA PRO A 55 3.73 -6.95 6.57
C PRO A 55 3.04 -6.03 5.55
N LEU A 56 2.43 -4.95 6.02
CA LEU A 56 1.98 -3.88 5.13
C LEU A 56 3.19 -3.26 4.42
N ILE A 57 3.20 -3.31 3.08
CA ILE A 57 4.26 -2.72 2.27
C ILE A 57 3.72 -1.45 1.63
N LEU A 58 4.38 -0.32 1.92
CA LEU A 58 4.15 0.96 1.25
C LEU A 58 5.14 1.07 0.10
N GLY A 59 4.62 0.94 -1.12
CA GLY A 59 5.43 0.80 -2.33
C GLY A 59 5.54 2.06 -3.18
N GLN A 60 6.42 1.98 -4.18
CA GLN A 60 6.59 3.03 -5.20
C GLN A 60 5.32 3.21 -6.03
N THR A 61 4.66 2.11 -6.40
CA THR A 61 3.39 2.16 -7.11
C THR A 61 2.29 2.50 -6.11
N ASN A 62 1.69 3.68 -6.27
CA ASN A 62 0.66 4.29 -5.42
C ASN A 62 1.19 5.12 -4.25
N PHE A 63 1.64 4.54 -3.13
CA PHE A 63 1.91 5.33 -1.92
C PHE A 63 2.93 6.47 -2.12
N PHE A 64 4.09 6.20 -2.72
CA PHE A 64 5.07 7.25 -3.04
C PHE A 64 4.70 8.10 -4.26
N MET A 65 3.61 7.80 -4.97
CA MET A 65 3.02 8.70 -5.97
C MET A 65 2.05 9.70 -5.32
N GLU A 66 1.41 9.32 -4.22
CA GLU A 66 0.48 10.17 -3.47
C GLU A 66 1.22 11.04 -2.44
N PHE A 67 2.31 10.53 -1.86
CA PHE A 67 3.04 11.19 -0.78
C PHE A 67 4.55 11.27 -1.02
N ASP A 68 5.12 12.44 -0.71
CA ASP A 68 6.56 12.59 -0.50
C ASP A 68 6.92 12.00 0.88
N ALA A 69 7.82 11.02 0.92
CA ALA A 69 8.22 10.35 2.16
C ALA A 69 9.68 10.68 2.57
N CYS A 70 9.91 10.98 3.84
CA CYS A 70 11.24 11.22 4.41
C CYS A 70 11.53 10.22 5.54
N PHE A 71 12.59 9.42 5.41
CA PHE A 71 12.89 8.34 6.36
C PHE A 71 13.96 8.74 7.37
N TYR A 72 13.67 8.55 8.65
CA TYR A 72 14.60 8.77 9.76
C TYR A 72 15.04 7.44 10.38
N ARG A 73 16.01 6.77 9.74
CA ARG A 73 16.40 5.38 10.06
C ARG A 73 16.82 5.14 11.52
N SER A 74 17.49 6.10 12.15
CA SER A 74 17.92 6.01 13.55
C SER A 74 16.74 6.12 14.55
N ARG A 75 15.65 6.76 14.13
CA ARG A 75 14.44 6.98 14.93
C ARG A 75 13.34 5.94 14.64
N LEU A 76 13.52 5.10 13.63
CA LEU A 76 12.53 4.09 13.17
C LEU A 76 11.18 4.70 12.78
N GLU A 77 11.20 5.90 12.23
CA GLU A 77 10.02 6.62 11.78
C GLU A 77 10.25 7.22 10.40
N PHE A 78 9.18 7.67 9.78
CA PHE A 78 9.20 8.44 8.55
C PHE A 78 8.08 9.46 8.58
N ASP A 79 8.31 10.60 7.93
CA ASP A 79 7.29 11.62 7.69
C ASP A 79 6.75 11.47 6.28
N ILE A 80 5.49 11.87 6.10
CA ILE A 80 4.86 12.01 4.79
C ILE A 80 4.23 13.37 4.62
N ARG A 81 4.24 13.86 3.38
CA ARG A 81 3.53 15.07 2.96
C ARG A 81 2.82 14.78 1.63
N PRO A 82 1.70 15.46 1.31
CA PRO A 82 1.09 15.34 -0.01
C PRO A 82 2.14 15.60 -1.08
N ARG A 83 2.14 14.82 -2.16
CA ARG A 83 3.06 15.05 -3.27
C ARG A 83 2.94 16.50 -3.74
N SER A 84 4.07 17.20 -3.79
CA SER A 84 4.11 18.55 -4.35
C SER A 84 3.69 18.49 -5.83
N PRO A 85 2.81 19.38 -6.33
CA PRO A 85 2.56 19.46 -7.75
C PRO A 85 3.90 19.68 -8.47
N THR A 86 4.16 18.86 -9.49
CA THR A 86 5.33 19.04 -10.36
C THR A 86 5.30 20.46 -10.93
N PRO A 87 6.41 21.22 -10.89
CA PRO A 87 6.49 22.55 -11.50
C PRO A 87 6.27 22.50 -13.01
#